data_AF-A0A8C5GGW5-F1
#
_entry.id   AF-A0A8C5GGW5-F1
#
_cell.length_a   1.000
_cell.length_b   1.000
_cell.length_c   1.000
_cell.angle_alpha   90.00
_cell.angle_beta   90.00
_cell.angle_gamma   90.00
#
_symmetry.space_group_name_H-M   'P 1'
#
loop_
_entity.id
_entity.type
_entity.pdbx_description
1 polymer ?
#
loop_
_entity_poly.entity_id
_entity_poly.type
_entity_poly.pdbx_seq_one_letter_code
_entity_poly.pdbx_strand_id
1 'polypeptide(L)'
;LSTFSLPQLTILYLGNNRLYRLPKELKDLKELNTLWLETNCFTVFPKVVCELPNLKTLHIGYNQIKSIPKELGQLEELRSIWLGLKLVIYDHNPCINAPVVDQGPPLYLKVVEHRH
;
A
#
# COMPACT_ATOMS: atom_id res chain seq x y z
N LEU A 1 -27.43 15.83 -11.90
CA LEU A 1 -26.70 15.09 -10.84
C LEU A 1 -26.25 13.77 -11.46
N SER A 2 -25.01 13.69 -11.93
CA SER A 2 -24.47 12.48 -12.54
C SER A 2 -24.16 11.46 -11.44
N THR A 3 -25.05 10.51 -11.23
CA THR A 3 -24.81 9.36 -10.35
C THR A 3 -23.77 8.46 -11.01
N PHE A 4 -22.58 8.39 -10.42
CA PHE A 4 -21.57 7.40 -10.78
C PHE A 4 -22.04 6.05 -10.23
N SER A 5 -22.74 5.27 -11.05
CA SER A 5 -23.33 4.00 -10.62
C SER A 5 -22.86 2.87 -11.53
N LEU A 6 -22.03 2.00 -10.98
CA LEU A 6 -21.63 0.72 -11.57
C LEU A 6 -22.03 -0.37 -10.56
N PRO A 7 -23.33 -0.72 -10.47
CA PRO A 7 -23.90 -1.46 -9.35
C PRO A 7 -23.44 -2.92 -9.26
N GLN A 8 -22.70 -3.40 -10.26
CA GLN A 8 -22.17 -4.77 -10.33
C GLN A 8 -20.63 -4.78 -10.41
N LEU A 9 -19.97 -3.61 -10.28
CA LEU A 9 -18.52 -3.54 -10.39
C LEU A 9 -17.89 -4.09 -9.11
N THR A 10 -17.24 -5.24 -9.23
CA THR A 10 -16.63 -5.98 -8.13
C THR A 10 -15.12 -5.79 -8.05
N ILE A 11 -14.46 -5.54 -9.19
CA ILE A 11 -13.02 -5.37 -9.31
C ILE A 11 -12.74 -4.10 -10.11
N LEU A 12 -11.87 -3.24 -9.58
CA LEU A 12 -11.46 -2.00 -10.23
C LEU A 12 -9.93 -1.91 -10.30
N TYR A 13 -9.41 -1.87 -11.53
CA TYR A 13 -8.00 -1.72 -11.82
C TYR A 13 -7.67 -0.27 -12.16
N LEU A 14 -6.89 0.39 -11.31
CA LEU A 14 -6.40 1.76 -11.49
C LEU A 14 -4.87 1.87 -11.29
N GLY A 15 -4.17 0.75 -11.16
CA GLY A 15 -2.73 0.70 -11.00
C GLY A 15 -1.97 1.25 -12.20
N ASN A 16 -0.70 1.63 -12.01
CA ASN A 16 0.20 2.11 -13.05
C ASN A 16 -0.32 3.37 -13.79
N ASN A 17 -0.88 4.30 -13.02
CA ASN A 17 -1.38 5.57 -13.52
C ASN A 17 -0.65 6.74 -12.84
N ARG A 18 -1.17 7.96 -13.02
CA ARG A 18 -0.67 9.18 -12.36
C ARG A 18 -1.71 9.77 -11.41
N LEU A 19 -2.51 8.91 -10.77
CA LEU A 19 -3.55 9.34 -9.84
C LEU A 19 -2.93 9.84 -8.55
N TYR A 20 -3.40 11.00 -8.09
CA TYR A 20 -3.04 11.59 -6.79
C TYR A 20 -4.27 11.78 -5.89
N ARG A 21 -5.47 11.52 -6.42
CA ARG A 21 -6.76 11.59 -5.72
C ARG A 21 -7.76 10.63 -6.34
N LEU A 22 -8.76 10.24 -5.55
CA LEU A 22 -9.93 9.49 -6.00
C LEU A 22 -11.18 10.35 -5.82
N PRO A 23 -12.19 10.21 -6.69
CA PRO A 23 -13.47 10.91 -6.54
C PRO A 23 -14.19 10.43 -5.28
N LYS A 24 -14.97 11.31 -4.63
CA LYS A 24 -15.76 10.95 -3.44
C LYS A 24 -16.86 9.94 -3.76
N GLU A 25 -17.30 9.92 -5.01
CA GLU A 25 -18.31 9.03 -5.57
C GLU A 25 -17.84 7.56 -5.63
N LEU A 26 -16.54 7.29 -5.43
CA LEU A 26 -16.03 5.92 -5.38
C LEU A 26 -16.73 5.07 -4.30
N LYS A 27 -17.14 5.71 -3.19
CA LYS A 27 -17.90 5.06 -2.10
C LYS A 27 -19.25 4.49 -2.53
N ASP A 28 -19.77 4.90 -3.69
CA ASP A 28 -21.05 4.45 -4.21
C ASP A 28 -20.93 3.08 -4.91
N LEU A 29 -19.70 2.59 -5.14
CA LEU A 29 -19.43 1.24 -5.65
C LEU A 29 -19.61 0.19 -4.54
N LYS A 30 -20.87 -0.11 -4.20
CA LYS A 30 -21.21 -0.98 -3.06
C LYS A 30 -20.73 -2.42 -3.23
N GLU A 31 -20.61 -2.93 -4.45
CA GLU A 31 -20.16 -4.30 -4.72
C GLU A 31 -18.63 -4.43 -4.88
N LEU A 32 -17.89 -3.32 -4.82
CA LEU A 32 -16.46 -3.34 -5.05
C LEU A 32 -15.74 -4.06 -3.92
N ASN A 33 -15.13 -5.20 -4.24
CA ASN A 33 -14.39 -6.02 -3.31
C ASN A 33 -12.88 -6.01 -3.54
N THR A 34 -12.43 -5.63 -4.74
CA THR A 34 -11.01 -5.59 -5.08
C THR A 34 -10.65 -4.28 -5.75
N LEU A 35 -9.66 -3.56 -5.20
CA LEU A 35 -9.20 -2.28 -5.71
C LEU A 35 -7.68 -2.26 -5.88
N TRP A 36 -7.23 -1.98 -7.10
CA TRP A 36 -5.82 -1.86 -7.47
C TRP A 36 -5.46 -0.40 -7.73
N LEU A 37 -4.57 0.16 -6.91
CA LEU A 37 -4.08 1.54 -6.92
C LEU A 37 -2.56 1.61 -6.90
N GLU A 38 -1.87 0.49 -7.06
CA GLU A 38 -0.42 0.44 -7.03
C GLU A 38 0.23 1.29 -8.12
N THR A 39 1.46 1.74 -7.89
CA THR A 39 2.22 2.52 -8.88
C THR A 39 1.43 3.75 -9.35
N ASN A 40 1.08 4.61 -8.39
CA ASN A 40 0.41 5.90 -8.61
C ASN A 40 1.18 7.02 -7.86
N CYS A 41 0.57 8.20 -7.72
CA CYS A 41 1.17 9.37 -7.10
C CYS A 41 0.48 9.78 -5.78
N PHE A 42 -0.16 8.85 -5.06
CA PHE A 42 -0.80 9.17 -3.77
C PHE A 42 0.27 9.49 -2.71
N THR A 43 0.26 10.72 -2.19
CA THR A 43 1.12 11.13 -1.06
C THR A 43 0.43 10.97 0.30
N VAL A 44 -0.90 10.91 0.28
CA VAL A 44 -1.78 10.69 1.42
C VAL A 44 -2.72 9.54 1.08
N PHE A 45 -3.05 8.72 2.07
CA PHE A 45 -4.01 7.64 1.86
C PHE A 45 -5.39 8.19 1.47
N PRO A 46 -6.02 7.72 0.38
CA PRO A 46 -7.32 8.19 -0.06
C PRO A 46 -8.44 7.69 0.88
N LYS A 47 -8.91 8.55 1.79
CA LYS A 47 -9.91 8.19 2.82
C LYS A 47 -11.21 7.58 2.27
N VAL A 48 -11.62 7.92 1.05
CA VAL A 48 -12.80 7.30 0.40
C VAL A 48 -12.70 5.78 0.29
N VAL A 49 -11.48 5.22 0.29
CA VAL A 49 -11.28 3.76 0.31
C VAL A 49 -11.76 3.13 1.62
N CYS A 50 -11.72 3.88 2.74
CA CYS A 50 -12.28 3.46 4.03
C CYS A 50 -13.82 3.50 4.05
N GLU A 51 -14.47 4.04 3.01
CA GLU A 51 -15.93 4.10 2.87
C GLU A 51 -16.49 3.01 1.94
N LEU A 52 -15.66 2.01 1.55
CA LEU A 52 -16.04 0.90 0.68
C LEU A 52 -16.45 -0.33 1.51
N PRO A 53 -17.76 -0.57 1.76
CA PRO A 53 -18.21 -1.50 2.78
C PRO A 53 -17.82 -2.96 2.52
N ASN A 54 -17.67 -3.34 1.25
CA ASN A 54 -17.40 -4.72 0.83
C ASN A 54 -15.95 -4.93 0.36
N LEU A 55 -15.05 -3.98 0.60
CA LEU A 55 -13.67 -4.08 0.14
C LEU A 55 -12.92 -5.19 0.89
N LYS A 56 -12.46 -6.21 0.16
CA LYS A 56 -11.73 -7.38 0.68
C LYS A 56 -10.24 -7.28 0.41
N THR A 57 -9.87 -6.74 -0.75
CA THR A 57 -8.49 -6.67 -1.23
C THR A 57 -8.14 -5.27 -1.70
N LEU A 58 -7.07 -4.71 -1.14
CA LEU A 58 -6.54 -3.40 -1.52
C LEU A 58 -5.06 -3.50 -1.91
N HIS A 59 -4.74 -3.19 -3.16
CA HIS A 59 -3.36 -2.96 -3.60
C HIS A 59 -3.11 -1.46 -3.69
N ILE A 60 -2.21 -0.92 -2.87
CA ILE A 60 -1.90 0.53 -2.87
C ILE A 60 -0.39 0.79 -2.80
N GLY A 61 0.43 -0.25 -2.94
CA GLY A 61 1.88 -0.15 -2.89
C GLY A 61 2.48 0.68 -4.01
N TYR A 62 3.77 0.99 -3.90
CA TYR A 62 4.47 1.83 -4.88
C TYR A 62 3.79 3.21 -5.08
N ASN A 63 3.22 3.75 -4.00
CA ASN A 63 2.80 5.14 -3.87
C ASN A 63 3.76 5.90 -2.93
N GLN A 64 3.44 7.14 -2.59
CA GLN A 64 4.21 7.99 -1.67
C GLN A 64 3.50 8.17 -0.31
N ILE A 65 2.60 7.24 0.04
CA ILE A 65 1.82 7.25 1.27
C ILE A 65 2.75 6.95 2.46
N LYS A 66 2.80 7.87 3.42
CA LYS A 66 3.66 7.74 4.62
C LYS A 66 2.98 7.05 5.80
N SER A 67 1.66 7.02 5.82
CA SER A 67 0.88 6.51 6.95
C SER A 67 -0.45 5.95 6.48
N ILE A 68 -0.90 4.88 7.15
CA ILE A 68 -2.22 4.29 6.96
C ILE A 68 -3.18 4.90 7.98
N PRO A 69 -4.39 5.34 7.56
CA PRO A 69 -5.38 5.92 8.46
C PRO A 69 -5.96 4.85 9.39
N LYS A 70 -6.29 5.23 10.63
CA LYS A 70 -6.97 4.35 11.60
C LYS A 70 -8.35 3.90 11.10
N GLU A 71 -8.99 4.72 10.26
CA GLU A 71 -10.28 4.47 9.63
C GLU A 71 -10.24 3.23 8.72
N LEU A 72 -9.08 2.79 8.26
CA LEU A 72 -8.96 1.51 7.54
C LEU A 72 -9.44 0.33 8.40
N GLY A 73 -9.30 0.41 9.72
CA GLY A 73 -9.82 -0.60 10.65
C GLY A 73 -11.34 -0.69 10.72
N GLN A 74 -12.08 0.22 10.08
CA GLN A 74 -13.55 0.16 9.97
C GLN A 74 -14.01 -0.77 8.85
N LEU A 75 -13.11 -1.20 7.96
CA LEU A 75 -13.45 -2.11 6.87
C LEU A 75 -13.53 -3.56 7.38
N GLU A 76 -14.71 -3.96 7.84
CA GLU A 76 -14.97 -5.29 8.43
C GLU A 76 -14.69 -6.45 7.46
N GLU A 77 -14.82 -6.21 6.15
CA GLU A 77 -14.59 -7.21 5.10
C GLU A 77 -13.14 -7.25 4.60
N LEU A 78 -12.27 -6.33 5.02
CA LEU A 78 -10.90 -6.29 4.52
C LEU A 78 -10.12 -7.52 5.01
N ARG A 79 -9.54 -8.26 4.05
CA ARG A 79 -8.74 -9.48 4.32
C ARG A 79 -7.29 -9.33 3.91
N SER A 80 -6.99 -8.47 2.94
CA SER A 80 -5.65 -8.35 2.39
C SER A 80 -5.34 -6.92 1.96
N ILE A 81 -4.19 -6.42 2.39
CA ILE A 81 -3.66 -5.13 1.96
C ILE A 81 -2.21 -5.28 1.49
N TRP A 82 -1.92 -4.79 0.29
CA TRP A 82 -0.59 -4.75 -0.27
C TRP A 82 -0.06 -3.32 -0.28
N LEU A 83 0.85 -3.02 0.65
CA LEU A 83 1.44 -1.69 0.83
C LEU A 83 2.73 -1.45 0.04
N GLY A 84 3.33 -2.50 -0.55
CA GLY A 84 4.53 -2.42 -1.37
C GLY A 84 5.48 -1.31 -0.92
N LEU A 85 6.08 -1.48 0.26
CA LEU A 85 7.08 -0.54 0.76
C LEU A 85 8.18 -0.45 -0.29
N LYS A 86 8.48 0.76 -0.78
CA LYS A 86 9.75 0.99 -1.44
C LYS A 86 10.80 0.70 -0.37
N LEU A 87 11.55 -0.39 -0.52
CA LEU A 87 12.79 -0.59 0.22
C LEU A 87 13.65 0.63 -0.09
N VAL A 88 13.57 1.65 0.77
CA VAL A 88 14.62 2.64 0.87
C VAL A 88 15.71 1.90 1.62
N ILE A 89 16.51 1.15 0.86
CA ILE A 89 17.84 0.81 1.33
C ILE A 89 18.48 2.18 1.52
N TYR A 90 18.61 2.63 2.77
CA TYR A 90 19.45 3.78 3.07
C TYR A 90 20.88 3.35 2.71
N ASP A 91 21.27 3.55 1.46
CA ASP A 91 22.67 3.59 1.03
C ASP A 91 23.40 4.78 1.66
N HIS A 92 22.69 5.65 2.38
CA HIS A 92 23.24 6.70 3.20
C HIS A 92 23.48 6.19 4.62
N ASN A 93 24.41 5.24 4.74
CA ASN A 93 25.22 5.12 5.95
C ASN A 93 26.48 5.95 5.71
N PRO A 94 26.49 7.27 5.97
CA PRO A 94 27.75 7.98 6.04
C PRO A 94 28.49 7.33 7.22
N CYS A 95 29.57 6.63 6.95
CA CYS A 95 30.45 6.01 7.94
C CYS A 95 31.07 7.12 8.81
N ILE A 96 30.30 7.74 9.70
CA ILE A 96 30.78 8.82 10.59
C ILE A 96 31.28 8.25 11.91
N ASN A 97 31.00 6.97 12.21
CA ASN A 97 31.57 6.25 13.34
C ASN A 97 31.78 4.77 13.02
N ALA A 98 32.51 4.44 11.95
CA ALA A 98 32.97 3.07 11.79
C ALA A 98 33.98 2.76 12.92
N PRO A 99 33.73 1.80 13.82
CA PRO A 99 34.77 1.33 14.70
C PRO A 99 35.88 0.74 13.84
N VAL A 100 37.14 1.02 14.18
CA VAL A 100 38.30 0.41 13.51
C VAL A 100 38.16 -1.10 13.67
N VAL A 101 37.81 -1.78 12.58
CA VAL A 101 37.66 -3.24 12.58
C VAL A 101 39.06 -3.82 12.48
N ASP A 102 39.58 -4.32 13.61
CA ASP A 102 40.72 -5.21 13.57
C ASP A 102 40.32 -6.45 12.74
N GLN A 103 41.23 -6.90 11.87
CA GLN A 103 40.97 -7.79 10.73
C GLN A 103 40.40 -9.16 11.17
N GLY A 104 39.08 -9.22 11.41
CA GLY A 104 38.33 -10.45 11.67
C GLY A 104 37.55 -10.90 10.43
N PRO A 105 37.39 -12.21 10.19
CA PRO A 105 36.77 -12.72 8.97
C PRO A 105 35.28 -12.33 8.89
N PRO A 106 34.74 -12.11 7.66
CA PRO A 106 33.41 -11.55 7.47
C PRO A 106 32.31 -12.50 7.97
N LEU A 107 31.39 -11.96 8.78
CA LEU A 107 30.18 -12.64 9.22
C LEU A 107 29.17 -12.68 8.06
N TYR A 108 28.91 -13.87 7.51
CA TYR A 108 27.81 -14.09 6.57
C TYR A 108 26.48 -14.16 7.33
N LEU A 109 25.53 -13.28 6.97
CA LEU A 109 24.16 -13.29 7.49
C LEU A 109 23.40 -14.49 6.91
N LYS A 110 23.04 -15.47 7.74
CA LYS A 110 22.24 -16.64 7.34
C LYS A 110 20.75 -16.25 7.34
N VAL A 111 20.11 -16.26 6.17
CA VAL A 111 18.65 -16.14 6.07
C VAL A 111 18.05 -17.45 6.57
N VAL A 112 17.33 -17.42 7.69
CA VAL A 112 16.53 -18.55 8.16
C VAL A 112 15.21 -18.51 7.38
N GLU A 113 15.09 -19.33 6.35
CA GLU A 113 13.78 -19.69 5.81
C GLU A 113 13.13 -20.71 6.75
N HIS A 114 12.07 -20.31 7.44
CA HIS A 114 11.14 -21.28 8.02
C HIS A 114 10.16 -21.72 6.92
N ARG A 115 10.34 -22.95 6.41
CA ARG A 115 9.27 -23.71 5.76
C ARG A 115 8.92 -24.92 6.62
N HIS A 116 7.65 -24.93 7.03
CA HIS A 116 6.85 -25.95 7.72
C HIS A 116 7.22 -26.30 9.16
#